data_AF-A0A2M7XWL8-F1
#
_entry.id   AF-A0A2M7XWL8-F1
#
_cell.length_a   1.000
_cell.length_b   1.000
_cell.length_c   1.000
_cell.angle_alpha   90.00
_cell.angle_beta   90.00
_cell.angle_gamma   90.00
#
_symmetry.space_group_name_H-M   'P 1'
#
loop_
_entity.id
_entity.type
_entity.pdbx_description
1 polymer ?
#
loop_
_entity_poly.entity_id
_entity_poly.type
_entity_poly.pdbx_seq_one_letter_code
_entity_poly.pdbx_strand_id
1 'polypeptide(L)'
;MIYAFTIDPTSFPAAKVSKIGDIVNLALPLMMTGAGLIFLFVTLNAAFSILRNGDNPDALKKAYAAITTAVIGLIIVVASYLVIQLLGIVLPK
;
A
#
# COMPACT_ATOMS: atom_id res chain seq x y z
N MET A 1 35.01 0.19 -34.84
CA MET A 1 34.86 0.14 -33.37
C MET A 1 33.39 -0.09 -33.10
N ILE A 2 33.06 -1.24 -32.50
CA ILE A 2 31.68 -1.72 -32.32
C ILE A 2 31.11 -0.97 -31.11
N TYR A 3 29.97 -0.28 -31.26
CA TYR A 3 29.30 0.38 -30.13
C TYR A 3 28.83 -0.69 -29.15
N ALA A 4 29.60 -0.92 -28.10
CA ALA A 4 29.18 -1.78 -27.01
C ALA A 4 28.01 -1.10 -26.30
N PHE A 5 26.86 -1.76 -26.34
CA PHE A 5 25.71 -1.39 -25.55
C PHE A 5 26.04 -1.65 -24.08
N THR A 6 26.38 -0.59 -23.33
CA THR A 6 26.63 -0.71 -21.89
C THR A 6 25.28 -0.88 -21.18
N ILE A 7 25.16 -1.97 -20.42
CA ILE A 7 24.06 -2.18 -19.48
C ILE A 7 24.33 -1.27 -18.28
N ASP A 8 23.92 -0.01 -18.37
CA ASP A 8 24.05 1.01 -17.33
C ASP A 8 22.69 1.25 -16.66
N PRO A 9 22.64 1.72 -15.40
CA PRO A 9 21.38 2.08 -14.72
C PRO A 9 20.53 3.13 -15.45
N THR A 10 21.14 3.87 -16.38
CA THR A 10 20.49 4.87 -17.25
C THR A 10 19.95 4.28 -18.56
N SER A 11 20.49 3.14 -19.03
CA SER A 11 20.04 2.42 -20.23
C SER A 11 19.18 1.19 -19.90
N PHE A 12 19.25 0.66 -18.67
CA PHE A 12 18.48 -0.47 -18.17
C PHE A 12 17.90 -0.22 -16.77
N PRO A 13 16.60 0.10 -16.67
CA PRO A 13 15.92 0.26 -15.38
C PRO A 13 16.01 -1.00 -14.48
N ALA A 14 16.05 -2.19 -15.09
CA ALA A 14 16.21 -3.47 -14.39
C ALA A 14 17.61 -3.66 -13.78
N ALA A 15 18.64 -2.98 -14.28
CA ALA A 15 19.99 -3.03 -13.71
C ALA A 15 20.09 -2.30 -12.35
N LYS A 16 19.07 -1.50 -11.97
CA LYS A 16 18.97 -0.86 -10.65
C LYS A 16 18.51 -1.81 -9.54
N VAL A 17 17.98 -2.98 -9.89
CA VAL A 17 17.54 -3.99 -8.91
C VAL A 17 18.73 -4.89 -8.61
N SER A 18 19.60 -4.47 -7.70
CA SER A 18 20.78 -5.25 -7.30
C SER A 18 20.54 -6.06 -6.03
N LYS A 19 19.59 -5.64 -5.19
CA LYS A 19 19.26 -6.27 -3.90
C LYS A 19 17.75 -6.40 -3.74
N ILE A 20 17.33 -7.35 -2.90
CA ILE A 20 15.92 -7.53 -2.50
C ILE A 20 15.35 -6.21 -1.92
N GLY A 21 16.17 -5.44 -1.21
CA GLY A 21 15.78 -4.13 -0.68
C GLY A 21 15.37 -3.11 -1.75
N ASP A 22 15.93 -3.18 -2.96
CA ASP A 22 15.58 -2.25 -4.04
C ASP A 22 14.16 -2.50 -4.56
N ILE A 23 13.74 -3.76 -4.60
CA ILE A 23 12.37 -4.16 -4.96
C ILE A 23 11.40 -3.68 -3.88
N VAL A 24 11.76 -3.88 -2.60
CA VAL A 24 10.93 -3.43 -1.47
C VAL A 24 10.79 -1.92 -1.47
N ASN A 25 11.86 -1.17 -1.72
CA ASN A 25 11.82 0.30 -1.79
C ASN A 25 10.97 0.82 -2.96
N LEU A 26 10.90 0.09 -4.07
CA LEU A 26 10.02 0.41 -5.19
C LEU A 26 8.56 0.05 -4.89
N ALA A 27 8.31 -1.11 -4.27
CA ALA A 27 6.98 -1.63 -4.02
C ALA A 27 6.28 -0.93 -2.84
N LEU A 28 7.02 -0.54 -1.80
CA LEU A 28 6.48 0.11 -0.59
C LEU A 28 5.60 1.34 -0.89
N PRO A 29 6.06 2.37 -1.63
CA PRO A 29 5.24 3.55 -1.91
C PRO A 29 4.00 3.21 -2.75
N LEU A 30 4.12 2.25 -3.68
CA LEU A 30 2.99 1.77 -4.48
C LEU A 30 1.94 1.07 -3.61
N MET A 31 2.37 0.19 -2.70
CA MET A 31 1.49 -0.49 -1.76
C MET A 31 0.84 0.48 -0.78
N MET A 32 1.57 1.48 -0.30
CA MET A 32 1.02 2.50 0.61
C MET A 32 -0.07 3.33 -0.09
N THR A 33 0.21 3.76 -1.33
CA THR A 33 -0.78 4.47 -2.16
C THR A 33 -1.99 3.59 -2.45
N GLY A 34 -1.77 2.34 -2.84
CA GLY A 34 -2.83 1.36 -3.10
C GLY A 34 -3.69 1.09 -1.87
N ALA A 35 -3.09 0.93 -0.70
CA ALA A 35 -3.81 0.74 0.56
C ALA A 35 -4.68 1.95 0.90
N GLY A 36 -4.15 3.17 0.75
CA GLY A 36 -4.92 4.40 0.95
C GLY A 36 -6.11 4.52 0.00
N LEU A 37 -5.92 4.18 -1.29
CA LEU A 37 -6.99 4.19 -2.28
C LEU A 37 -8.06 3.13 -2.01
N ILE A 38 -7.67 1.92 -1.64
CA ILE A 38 -8.60 0.84 -1.27
C ILE A 38 -9.39 1.23 -0.02
N PHE A 39 -8.72 1.75 1.00
CA PHE A 39 -9.35 2.25 2.22
C PHE A 39 -10.41 3.31 1.91
N LEU A 40 -10.05 4.28 1.06
CA LEU A 40 -10.96 5.35 0.64
C LEU A 40 -12.15 4.76 -0.14
N PHE A 41 -11.91 3.88 -1.11
CA PHE A 41 -12.97 3.25 -1.89
C PHE A 41 -13.94 2.47 -1.01
N VAL A 42 -13.45 1.63 -0.10
CA VAL A 42 -14.29 0.84 0.80
C VAL A 42 -15.09 1.75 1.74
N THR A 43 -14.44 2.75 2.33
CA THR A 43 -15.08 3.69 3.26
C THR A 43 -16.18 4.50 2.58
N LEU A 44 -15.93 5.01 1.37
CA LEU A 44 -16.95 5.73 0.59
C LEU A 44 -18.13 4.82 0.22
N ASN A 45 -17.87 3.60 -0.23
CA ASN A 45 -18.94 2.64 -0.55
C ASN A 45 -19.77 2.31 0.70
N ALA A 46 -19.14 2.11 1.85
CA ALA A 46 -19.83 1.88 3.10
C ALA A 46 -20.63 3.11 3.56
N ALA A 47 -20.06 4.32 3.44
CA ALA A 47 -20.76 5.56 3.76
C ALA A 47 -22.00 5.77 2.88
N PHE A 48 -21.89 5.56 1.56
CA PHE A 48 -23.04 5.59 0.67
C PHE A 48 -24.05 4.48 0.98
N SER A 49 -23.60 3.31 1.42
CA SER A 49 -24.48 2.23 1.88
C SER A 49 -25.28 2.65 3.11
N ILE A 50 -24.67 3.36 4.06
CA ILE A 50 -25.37 3.89 5.25
C ILE A 50 -26.42 4.91 4.82
N LEU A 51 -26.05 5.86 3.95
CA LEU A 51 -26.96 6.92 3.50
C LEU A 51 -28.14 6.40 2.67
N ARG A 52 -27.94 5.35 1.86
CA ARG A 52 -28.99 4.80 0.99
C ARG A 52 -29.93 3.83 1.68
N ASN A 53 -29.46 3.07 2.67
CA ASN A 53 -30.22 1.97 3.26
C ASN A 53 -31.09 2.37 4.47
N GLY A 54 -31.06 3.64 4.89
CA GLY A 54 -31.94 4.16 5.94
C GLY A 54 -31.91 3.30 7.21
N ASP A 55 -33.09 2.86 7.66
CA ASP A 55 -33.28 2.05 8.88
C ASP A 55 -33.09 0.53 8.67
N ASN A 56 -32.58 0.06 7.52
CA ASN A 56 -32.33 -1.37 7.34
C ASN A 56 -31.16 -1.83 8.24
N PRO A 57 -31.42 -2.62 9.30
CA PRO A 57 -30.41 -2.94 10.30
C PRO A 57 -29.29 -3.83 9.76
N ASP A 58 -29.59 -4.74 8.83
CA ASP A 58 -28.60 -5.64 8.25
C ASP A 58 -27.63 -4.91 7.32
N ALA A 59 -28.16 -4.00 6.50
CA ALA A 59 -27.35 -3.20 5.60
C ALA A 59 -26.43 -2.23 6.36
N LEU A 60 -26.94 -1.63 7.44
CA LEU A 60 -26.14 -0.79 8.34
C LEU A 60 -25.02 -1.60 9.01
N LYS A 61 -25.35 -2.76 9.61
CA LYS A 61 -24.35 -3.62 10.25
C LYS A 61 -23.23 -4.03 9.29
N LYS A 62 -23.58 -4.37 8.05
CA LYS A 62 -22.59 -4.69 7.00
C LYS A 62 -21.71 -3.50 6.65
N ALA A 63 -22.28 -2.30 6.55
CA ALA A 63 -21.51 -1.10 6.25
C ALA A 63 -20.53 -0.74 7.38
N TYR A 64 -20.96 -0.80 8.64
CA TYR A 64 -20.08 -0.61 9.79
C TYR A 64 -18.97 -1.66 9.84
N ALA A 65 -19.29 -2.94 9.57
CA ALA A 65 -18.29 -3.99 9.48
C ALA A 65 -17.25 -3.70 8.38
N ALA A 66 -17.69 -3.21 7.21
CA ALA A 66 -16.79 -2.84 6.10
C ALA A 66 -15.85 -1.68 6.46
N ILE A 67 -16.33 -0.67 7.21
CA ILE A 67 -15.48 0.42 7.70
C ILE A 67 -14.46 -0.13 8.69
N THR A 68 -14.89 -0.96 9.65
CA THR A 68 -13.99 -1.55 10.65
C THR A 68 -12.90 -2.38 9.99
N THR A 69 -13.23 -3.22 9.00
CA THR A 69 -12.21 -4.01 8.28
C THR A 69 -11.28 -3.13 7.47
N ALA A 70 -11.77 -2.05 6.85
CA ALA A 70 -10.93 -1.09 6.14
C ALA A 70 -9.94 -0.39 7.08
N VAL A 71 -10.42 0.08 8.24
CA VAL A 71 -9.58 0.75 9.26
C VAL A 71 -8.52 -0.21 9.81
N ILE A 72 -8.90 -1.43 10.16
CA ILE A 72 -7.96 -2.45 10.64
C ILE A 72 -6.91 -2.77 9.56
N GLY A 73 -7.34 -2.94 8.31
CA GLY A 73 -6.42 -3.17 7.19
C GLY A 73 -5.42 -2.04 7.02
N LEU A 74 -5.87 -0.79 7.09
CA LEU A 74 -5.00 0.38 7.00
C LEU A 74 -3.99 0.43 8.17
N ILE A 75 -4.45 0.17 9.39
CA ILE A 75 -3.57 0.11 10.57
C ILE A 75 -2.48 -0.94 10.39
N ILE A 76 -2.81 -2.13 9.87
CA ILE A 76 -1.84 -3.20 9.64
C ILE A 76 -0.78 -2.76 8.61
N VAL A 77 -1.19 -2.14 7.50
CA VAL A 77 -0.24 -1.66 6.48
C VAL A 77 0.69 -0.59 7.03
N VAL A 78 0.14 0.39 7.76
CA VAL A 78 0.93 1.47 8.37
C VAL A 78 1.86 0.91 9.45
N ALA A 79 1.38 0.02 10.32
CA ALA A 79 2.21 -0.62 11.34
C ALA A 79 3.36 -1.42 10.72
N SER A 80 3.08 -2.16 9.64
CA SER A 80 4.11 -2.93 8.91
C SER A 80 5.21 -2.01 8.37
N TYR A 81 4.82 -0.86 7.80
CA TYR A 81 5.77 0.14 7.32
C TYR A 81 6.60 0.73 8.47
N LEU A 82 5.97 1.10 9.59
CA LEU A 82 6.66 1.63 10.76
C LEU A 82 7.69 0.64 11.31
N VAL A 83 7.36 -0.65 11.39
CA VAL A 83 8.31 -1.69 11.84
C VAL A 83 9.54 -1.74 10.93
N ILE A 84 9.35 -1.76 9.61
CA ILE A 84 10.47 -1.77 8.65
C ILE A 84 11.33 -0.51 8.79
N GLN A 85 10.69 0.64 8.95
CA GLN A 85 11.40 1.91 9.10
C GLN A 85 12.18 1.99 10.42
N LEU A 86 11.62 1.48 11.51
CA LEU A 86 12.30 1.38 12.80
C LEU A 86 13.51 0.45 12.71
N LEU A 87 13.39 -0.69 12.03
CA LEU A 87 14.53 -1.59 11.79
C LEU A 87 15.63 -0.92 10.98
N GLY A 88 15.29 -0.12 9.97
CA GLY A 88 16.25 0.64 9.18
C GLY A 88 16.96 1.77 9.96
N ILE A 89 16.34 2.30 11.02
CA ILE A 89 16.95 3.28 11.93
C ILE A 89 17.88 2.58 12.94
N VAL A 90 17.44 1.44 13.48
CA VAL A 90 18.15 0.72 14.56
C VAL A 90 19.32 -0.11 14.04
N LEU A 91 19.26 -0.62 12.80
CA LEU A 91 20.37 -1.33 12.17
C LEU A 91 21.18 -0.34 11.31
N PRO A 92 22.26 0.25 11.85
CA PRO A 92 23.16 1.06 11.02
C PRO A 92 23.73 0.18 9.90
N LYS A 93 23.85 0.77 8.71
CA LYS A 93 24.30 0.14 7.47
C LYS A 93 25.56 -0.70 7.60
#